data_AF-A0A7W6G6A1-F1
#
_entry.id   AF-A0A7W6G6A1-F1
#
_cell.length_a   1.000
_cell.length_b   1.000
_cell.length_c   1.000
_cell.angle_alpha   90.00
_cell.angle_beta   90.00
_cell.angle_gamma   90.00
#
_symmetry.space_group_name_H-M   'P 1'
#
loop_
_entity.id
_entity.type
_entity.pdbx_description
1 polymer ?
#
loop_
_entity_poly.entity_id
_entity_poly.type
_entity_poly.pdbx_seq_one_letter_code
_entity_poly.pdbx_strand_id
1 'polypeptide(L)'
;MVETALDWPRVGLLPVMAAARAALAQGRGFALVRLGDGEGAMLSHDAPHMGEEVEFCLRIWFGDQAISGDDRRAMARGLERAMREADVLGIPRCAQLQVSTRYHEVFANLGRVLGGQRPVVGDMALHFYLQWSGALGALVRDARRLVLIGCRDVAGQFAAHFDMPVVQWLLRGEARFPGSVDEPHWPTGYARMMARIEGLGPGDLVLVGAGVLGKAYVAGAARRGAVALDMGSVFDGWAGIISREGRIGTGAEFSVAHLAQGGPVDEAMQERLRAYLAGTNIADGVI
;
A
#
# COMPACT_ATOMS: atom_id res chain seq x y z
N MET A 1 -28.34 -8.66 -15.46
CA MET A 1 -27.72 -7.78 -14.45
C MET A 1 -26.37 -7.36 -14.98
N VAL A 2 -26.03 -6.07 -14.90
CA VAL A 2 -24.69 -5.59 -15.26
C VAL A 2 -23.77 -5.97 -14.10
N GLU A 3 -22.77 -6.81 -14.35
CA GLU A 3 -21.77 -7.18 -13.36
C GLU A 3 -21.00 -5.93 -12.92
N THR A 4 -20.95 -5.66 -11.62
CA THR A 4 -20.24 -4.51 -11.08
C THR A 4 -18.88 -4.95 -10.53
N ALA A 5 -17.92 -4.03 -10.43
CA ALA A 5 -16.64 -4.33 -9.78
C ALA A 5 -16.78 -4.67 -8.27
N LEU A 6 -17.96 -4.47 -7.68
CA LEU A 6 -18.29 -4.94 -6.34
C LEU A 6 -18.44 -6.47 -6.28
N ASP A 7 -18.81 -7.09 -7.40
CA ASP A 7 -19.06 -8.53 -7.52
C ASP A 7 -17.80 -9.33 -7.88
N TRP A 8 -16.67 -8.65 -8.12
CA TRP A 8 -15.43 -9.32 -8.52
C TRP A 8 -14.92 -10.25 -7.41
N PRO A 9 -14.58 -11.51 -7.74
CA PRO A 9 -14.03 -12.45 -6.77
C PRO A 9 -12.77 -11.89 -6.10
N ARG A 10 -12.73 -11.97 -4.77
CA ARG A 10 -11.60 -11.49 -3.97
C ARG A 10 -10.75 -12.66 -3.52
N VAL A 11 -9.43 -12.53 -3.65
CA VAL A 11 -8.48 -13.44 -3.02
C VAL A 11 -8.19 -13.01 -1.58
N GLY A 12 -8.08 -13.99 -0.69
CA GLY A 12 -7.64 -13.79 0.69
C GLY A 12 -6.13 -13.60 0.80
N LEU A 13 -5.64 -13.56 2.04
CA LEU A 13 -4.22 -13.34 2.35
C LEU A 13 -3.33 -14.48 1.83
N LEU A 14 -3.78 -15.74 1.97
CA LEU A 14 -2.97 -16.91 1.62
C LEU A 14 -2.55 -16.95 0.14
N PRO A 15 -3.46 -16.81 -0.85
CA PRO A 15 -3.07 -16.73 -2.25
C PRO A 15 -2.10 -15.58 -2.57
N VAL A 16 -2.30 -14.41 -1.94
CA VAL A 16 -1.43 -13.24 -2.12
C VAL A 16 -0.02 -13.55 -1.61
N MET A 17 0.09 -14.15 -0.42
CA MET A 17 1.36 -14.56 0.16
C MET A 17 2.07 -15.62 -0.67
N ALA A 18 1.34 -16.62 -1.15
CA ALA A 18 1.90 -17.66 -2.02
C ALA A 18 2.46 -17.04 -3.31
N ALA A 19 1.72 -16.13 -3.95
CA ALA A 19 2.16 -15.45 -5.17
C ALA A 19 3.41 -14.57 -4.93
N ALA A 20 3.44 -13.79 -3.84
CA ALA A 20 4.57 -12.94 -3.48
C ALA A 20 5.83 -13.75 -3.14
N ARG A 21 5.71 -14.84 -2.38
CA ARG A 21 6.84 -15.73 -2.06
C ARG A 21 7.37 -16.44 -3.31
N ALA A 22 6.48 -16.93 -4.15
CA ALA A 22 6.87 -17.52 -5.44
C ALA A 22 7.61 -16.48 -6.30
N ALA A 23 7.17 -15.22 -6.27
CA ALA A 23 7.84 -14.15 -7.00
C ALA A 23 9.26 -13.89 -6.51
N LEU A 24 9.45 -13.79 -5.17
CA LEU A 24 10.78 -13.67 -4.55
C LEU A 24 11.69 -14.83 -4.95
N ALA A 25 11.21 -16.07 -4.80
CA ALA A 25 11.99 -17.28 -5.08
C ALA A 25 12.39 -17.39 -6.57
N GLN A 26 11.54 -16.91 -7.47
CA GLN A 26 11.79 -16.94 -8.92
C GLN A 26 12.55 -15.70 -9.42
N GLY A 27 12.80 -14.71 -8.56
CA GLY A 27 13.40 -13.44 -8.96
C GLY A 27 12.55 -12.64 -9.94
N ARG A 28 11.22 -12.78 -9.88
CA ARG A 28 10.28 -12.02 -10.73
C ARG A 28 9.65 -10.88 -9.92
N GLY A 29 9.24 -9.85 -10.66
CA GLY A 29 8.46 -8.75 -10.10
C GLY A 29 7.14 -9.24 -9.51
N PHE A 30 6.71 -8.58 -8.43
CA PHE A 30 5.36 -8.69 -7.89
C PHE A 30 4.90 -7.36 -7.30
N ALA A 31 3.70 -6.91 -7.63
CA ALA A 31 3.11 -5.66 -7.16
C ALA A 31 1.78 -5.91 -6.44
N LEU A 32 1.75 -5.61 -5.13
CA LEU A 32 0.51 -5.42 -4.37
C LEU A 32 0.20 -3.93 -4.26
N VAL A 33 -0.76 -3.47 -5.07
CA VAL A 33 -1.24 -2.09 -5.09
C VAL A 33 -2.60 -2.03 -4.39
N ARG A 34 -2.83 -1.05 -3.54
CA ARG A 34 -4.10 -0.89 -2.81
C ARG A 34 -4.76 0.44 -3.15
N LEU A 35 -6.08 0.52 -3.18
CA LEU A 35 -6.81 1.74 -3.52
C LEU A 35 -7.68 2.15 -2.33
N GLY A 36 -7.37 3.31 -1.77
CA GLY A 36 -8.17 3.97 -0.75
C GLY A 36 -8.99 5.14 -1.28
N ASP A 37 -9.52 5.92 -0.34
CA ASP A 37 -10.29 7.12 -0.64
C ASP A 37 -9.44 8.16 -1.36
N GLY A 38 -8.20 8.34 -0.91
CA GLY A 38 -7.23 9.21 -1.57
C GLY A 38 -7.03 8.89 -3.06
N GLU A 39 -6.85 7.61 -3.38
CA GLU A 39 -6.74 7.16 -4.77
C GLU A 39 -8.02 7.41 -5.58
N GLY A 40 -9.20 7.24 -4.99
CA GLY A 40 -10.47 7.55 -5.64
C GLY A 40 -10.60 9.02 -6.02
N ALA A 41 -10.21 9.95 -5.13
CA ALA A 41 -10.19 11.38 -5.46
C ALA A 41 -9.23 11.68 -6.62
N MET A 42 -8.00 11.12 -6.59
CA MET A 42 -7.02 11.35 -7.65
C MET A 42 -7.44 10.73 -9.00
N LEU A 43 -8.16 9.60 -9.00
CA LEU A 43 -8.69 8.99 -10.23
C LEU A 43 -9.76 9.85 -10.92
N SER A 44 -10.44 10.70 -10.15
CA SER A 44 -11.48 11.62 -10.62
C SER A 44 -11.03 13.08 -10.52
N HIS A 45 -9.72 13.34 -10.67
CA HIS A 45 -9.13 14.67 -10.45
C HIS A 45 -9.64 15.75 -11.42
N ASP A 46 -10.24 15.36 -12.55
CA ASP A 46 -10.81 16.23 -13.57
C ASP A 46 -12.35 16.26 -13.54
N ALA A 47 -12.97 15.44 -12.69
CA ALA A 47 -14.41 15.39 -12.56
C ALA A 47 -14.91 16.61 -11.78
N PRO A 48 -15.82 17.43 -12.33
CA PRO A 48 -16.27 18.66 -11.68
C PRO A 48 -16.85 18.45 -10.28
N HIS A 49 -17.53 17.32 -10.05
CA HIS A 49 -18.13 17.00 -8.74
C HIS A 49 -17.10 16.60 -7.67
N MET A 50 -15.85 16.36 -8.06
CA MET A 50 -14.76 15.94 -7.16
C MET A 50 -13.77 17.05 -6.82
N GLY A 51 -13.97 18.28 -7.33
CA GLY A 51 -13.02 19.37 -7.16
C GLY A 51 -12.60 19.61 -5.70
N GLU A 52 -13.57 19.77 -4.79
CA GLU A 52 -13.28 20.03 -3.36
C GLU A 52 -12.58 18.85 -2.68
N GLU A 53 -12.99 17.63 -3.00
CA GLU A 53 -12.41 16.39 -2.47
C GLU A 53 -10.95 16.19 -2.92
N VAL A 54 -10.65 16.54 -4.17
CA VAL A 54 -9.28 16.53 -4.72
C VAL A 54 -8.41 17.56 -4.01
N GLU A 55 -8.87 18.80 -3.86
CA GLU A 55 -8.12 19.83 -3.12
C GLU A 55 -7.89 19.45 -1.66
N PHE A 56 -8.89 18.83 -1.02
CA PHE A 56 -8.77 18.32 0.34
C PHE A 56 -7.67 17.26 0.45
N CYS A 57 -7.66 16.26 -0.45
CA CYS A 57 -6.61 15.24 -0.48
C CYS A 57 -5.22 15.83 -0.78
N LEU A 58 -5.10 16.75 -1.74
CA LEU A 58 -3.84 17.42 -2.06
C LEU A 58 -3.28 18.18 -0.86
N ARG A 59 -4.14 18.86 -0.08
CA ARG A 59 -3.74 19.56 1.14
C ARG A 59 -3.27 18.60 2.24
N ILE A 60 -3.90 17.44 2.38
CA ILE A 60 -3.42 16.40 3.30
C ILE A 60 -2.02 15.94 2.89
N TRP A 61 -1.81 15.64 1.61
CA TRP A 61 -0.56 15.05 1.14
C TRP A 61 0.59 16.06 1.05
N PHE A 62 0.33 17.26 0.55
CA PHE A 62 1.36 18.22 0.16
C PHE A 62 1.25 19.56 0.90
N GLY A 63 0.25 19.74 1.76
CA GLY A 63 0.03 20.99 2.49
C GLY A 63 -0.42 22.12 1.58
N ASP A 64 0.09 23.32 1.80
CA ASP A 64 -0.25 24.51 1.00
C ASP A 64 0.54 24.61 -0.31
N GLN A 65 1.22 23.54 -0.73
CA GLN A 65 1.92 23.48 -2.00
C GLN A 65 0.91 23.61 -3.17
N ALA A 66 1.17 24.53 -4.09
CA ALA A 66 0.39 24.64 -5.31
C ALA A 66 0.67 23.44 -6.25
N ILE A 67 -0.38 22.66 -6.56
CA ILE A 67 -0.32 21.52 -7.48
C ILE A 67 -1.12 21.86 -8.74
N SER A 68 -0.42 21.96 -9.88
CA SER A 68 -1.03 22.32 -11.16
C SER A 68 -1.94 21.21 -11.72
N GLY A 69 -2.78 21.56 -12.70
CA GLY A 69 -3.58 20.56 -13.41
C GLY A 69 -2.73 19.52 -14.16
N ASP A 70 -1.56 19.90 -14.66
CA ASP A 70 -0.63 18.96 -15.30
C ASP A 70 0.01 17.99 -14.30
N ASP A 71 0.34 18.48 -13.10
CA ASP A 71 0.84 17.64 -12.01
C ASP A 71 -0.20 16.61 -11.58
N ARG A 72 -1.47 17.04 -11.39
CA ARG A 72 -2.58 16.12 -11.06
C ARG A 72 -2.73 15.03 -12.11
N ARG A 73 -2.73 15.42 -13.40
CA ARG A 73 -2.76 14.47 -14.51
C ARG A 73 -1.56 13.52 -14.48
N ALA A 74 -0.36 14.00 -14.14
CA ALA A 74 0.83 13.17 -14.05
C ALA A 74 0.73 12.15 -12.89
N MET A 75 0.27 12.57 -11.72
CA MET A 75 0.01 11.70 -10.58
C MET A 75 -1.04 10.65 -10.91
N ALA A 76 -2.17 11.06 -11.51
CA ALA A 76 -3.25 10.16 -11.92
C ALA A 76 -2.77 9.13 -12.94
N ARG A 77 -2.02 9.54 -13.98
CA ARG A 77 -1.41 8.59 -14.93
C ARG A 77 -0.48 7.59 -14.25
N GLY A 78 0.30 8.04 -13.26
CA GLY A 78 1.14 7.17 -12.45
C GLY A 78 0.34 6.13 -11.66
N LEU A 79 -0.76 6.55 -11.04
CA LEU A 79 -1.70 5.69 -10.33
C LEU A 79 -2.38 4.68 -11.26
N GLU A 80 -2.92 5.13 -12.40
CA GLU A 80 -3.56 4.28 -13.40
C GLU A 80 -2.61 3.22 -13.94
N ARG A 81 -1.35 3.61 -14.21
CA ARG A 81 -0.32 2.67 -14.63
C ARG A 81 -0.05 1.63 -13.55
N ALA A 82 0.06 2.04 -12.28
CA ALA A 82 0.25 1.11 -11.18
C ALA A 82 -0.93 0.13 -11.04
N MET A 83 -2.16 0.59 -11.26
CA MET A 83 -3.35 -0.28 -11.27
C MET A 83 -3.29 -1.35 -12.37
N ARG A 84 -2.89 -0.96 -13.59
CA ARG A 84 -2.79 -1.89 -14.73
C ARG A 84 -1.65 -2.90 -14.59
N GLU A 85 -0.57 -2.52 -13.90
CA GLU A 85 0.61 -3.36 -13.70
C GLU A 85 0.58 -4.18 -12.40
N ALA A 86 -0.45 -4.03 -11.57
CA ALA A 86 -0.55 -4.74 -10.30
C ALA A 86 -0.82 -6.23 -10.52
N ASP A 87 -0.06 -7.10 -9.85
CA ASP A 87 -0.39 -8.52 -9.73
C ASP A 87 -1.62 -8.71 -8.85
N VAL A 88 -1.73 -7.92 -7.78
CA VAL A 88 -2.88 -7.88 -6.88
C VAL A 88 -3.31 -6.44 -6.65
N LEU A 89 -4.59 -6.17 -6.93
CA LEU A 89 -5.22 -4.88 -6.69
C LEU A 89 -6.16 -4.98 -5.48
N GLY A 90 -5.76 -4.41 -4.34
CA GLY A 90 -6.60 -4.28 -3.17
C GLY A 90 -7.62 -3.16 -3.34
N ILE A 91 -8.91 -3.47 -3.37
CA ILE A 91 -9.98 -2.47 -3.53
C ILE A 91 -10.84 -2.35 -2.27
N PRO A 92 -11.51 -1.20 -2.04
CA PRO A 92 -12.41 -1.03 -0.90
C PRO A 92 -13.53 -2.08 -0.87
N ARG A 93 -14.18 -2.29 0.27
CA ARG A 93 -15.40 -3.12 0.38
C ARG A 93 -16.64 -2.24 0.40
N CYS A 94 -17.80 -2.88 0.29
CA CYS A 94 -19.10 -2.20 0.37
C CYS A 94 -19.26 -1.39 1.66
N ALA A 95 -18.75 -1.87 2.81
CA ALA A 95 -18.83 -1.13 4.06
C ALA A 95 -18.09 0.22 4.01
N GLN A 96 -16.96 0.32 3.29
CA GLN A 96 -16.24 1.58 3.15
C GLN A 96 -16.95 2.59 2.22
N LEU A 97 -17.86 2.14 1.34
CA LEU A 97 -18.62 3.04 0.48
C LEU A 97 -19.46 4.04 1.29
N GLN A 98 -19.96 3.62 2.45
CA GLN A 98 -20.78 4.47 3.33
C GLN A 98 -19.95 5.54 4.07
N VAL A 99 -18.61 5.50 3.99
CA VAL A 99 -17.71 6.39 4.73
C VAL A 99 -17.41 7.67 3.96
N SER A 100 -17.23 7.57 2.63
CA SER A 100 -16.88 8.71 1.78
C SER A 100 -17.17 8.42 0.32
N THR A 101 -17.68 9.42 -0.40
CA THR A 101 -17.86 9.42 -1.85
C THR A 101 -16.57 9.08 -2.61
N ARG A 102 -15.41 9.43 -2.05
CA ARG A 102 -14.11 9.08 -2.61
C ARG A 102 -13.91 7.56 -2.79
N TYR A 103 -14.48 6.72 -1.92
CA TYR A 103 -14.41 5.27 -2.12
C TYR A 103 -15.28 4.80 -3.29
N HIS A 104 -16.40 5.48 -3.58
CA HIS A 104 -17.20 5.19 -4.77
C HIS A 104 -16.43 5.48 -6.06
N GLU A 105 -15.64 6.56 -6.07
CA GLU A 105 -14.84 6.95 -7.23
C GLU A 105 -13.77 5.91 -7.60
N VAL A 106 -13.28 5.12 -6.64
CA VAL A 106 -12.43 3.96 -6.97
C VAL A 106 -13.17 3.02 -7.91
N PHE A 107 -14.39 2.59 -7.56
CA PHE A 107 -15.17 1.67 -8.37
C PHE A 107 -15.62 2.27 -9.70
N ALA A 108 -16.04 3.54 -9.69
CA ALA A 108 -16.47 4.25 -10.90
C ALA A 108 -15.37 4.28 -11.97
N ASN A 109 -14.10 4.31 -11.55
CA ASN A 109 -12.96 4.40 -12.45
C ASN A 109 -12.32 3.06 -12.82
N LEU A 110 -12.64 1.94 -12.14
CA LEU A 110 -12.00 0.64 -12.42
C LEU A 110 -12.14 0.22 -13.90
N GLY A 111 -13.35 0.29 -14.45
CA GLY A 111 -13.61 -0.08 -15.85
C GLY A 111 -12.85 0.81 -16.84
N ARG A 112 -12.81 2.12 -16.58
CA ARG A 112 -12.09 3.11 -17.39
C ARG A 112 -10.58 2.83 -17.40
N VAL A 113 -10.00 2.57 -16.24
CA VAL A 113 -8.55 2.43 -16.08
C VAL A 113 -8.04 1.08 -16.57
N LEU A 114 -8.77 0.01 -16.26
CA LEU A 114 -8.37 -1.36 -16.58
C LEU A 114 -8.75 -1.79 -17.99
N GLY A 115 -9.65 -1.07 -18.67
CA GLY A 115 -9.95 -1.31 -20.09
C GLY A 115 -10.43 -2.74 -20.40
N GLY A 116 -11.15 -3.37 -19.45
CA GLY A 116 -11.62 -4.75 -19.55
C GLY A 116 -10.67 -5.81 -18.98
N GLN A 117 -9.45 -5.43 -18.57
CA GLN A 117 -8.57 -6.32 -17.80
C GLN A 117 -9.18 -6.62 -16.42
N ARG A 118 -9.08 -7.88 -15.99
CA ARG A 118 -9.48 -8.32 -14.66
C ARG A 118 -8.24 -8.70 -13.86
N PRO A 119 -7.68 -7.79 -13.05
CA PRO A 119 -6.58 -8.14 -12.16
C PRO A 119 -7.08 -9.11 -11.08
N VAL A 120 -6.15 -9.78 -10.41
CA VAL A 120 -6.48 -10.46 -9.16
C VAL A 120 -6.83 -9.39 -8.14
N VAL A 121 -8.03 -9.47 -7.58
CA VAL A 121 -8.54 -8.48 -6.63
C VAL A 121 -8.44 -8.98 -5.21
N GLY A 122 -7.95 -8.14 -4.32
CA GLY A 122 -7.91 -8.39 -2.88
C GLY A 122 -8.63 -7.30 -2.08
N ASP A 123 -8.52 -7.38 -0.76
CA ASP A 123 -8.99 -6.31 0.13
C ASP A 123 -7.97 -5.16 0.18
N MET A 124 -8.44 -3.91 0.15
CA MET A 124 -7.62 -2.74 0.49
C MET A 124 -6.94 -2.87 1.86
N ALA A 125 -7.54 -3.62 2.80
CA ALA A 125 -7.02 -3.89 4.13
C ALA A 125 -5.90 -4.94 4.17
N LEU A 126 -5.47 -5.52 3.03
CA LEU A 126 -4.43 -6.57 2.99
C LEU A 126 -3.15 -6.22 3.76
N HIS A 127 -2.71 -4.95 3.75
CA HIS A 127 -1.59 -4.47 4.58
C HIS A 127 -1.74 -4.75 6.08
N PHE A 128 -2.95 -4.61 6.64
CA PHE A 128 -3.23 -4.96 8.03
C PHE A 128 -3.23 -6.46 8.22
N TYR A 129 -3.80 -7.22 7.28
CA TYR A 129 -3.80 -8.69 7.36
C TYR A 129 -2.38 -9.22 7.36
N LEU A 130 -1.51 -8.67 6.50
CA LEU A 130 -0.09 -8.97 6.42
C LEU A 130 0.64 -8.72 7.74
N GLN A 131 0.34 -7.57 8.39
CA GLN A 131 0.93 -7.20 9.67
C GLN A 131 0.41 -8.07 10.83
N TRP A 132 -0.91 -8.13 11.02
CA TRP A 132 -1.52 -8.77 12.19
C TRP A 132 -1.33 -10.29 12.19
N SER A 133 -1.32 -10.91 11.02
CA SER A 133 -1.06 -12.34 10.89
C SER A 133 0.40 -12.74 11.14
N GLY A 134 1.32 -11.78 11.05
CA GLY A 134 2.76 -12.02 10.99
C GLY A 134 3.25 -12.59 9.65
N ALA A 135 2.37 -12.74 8.65
CA ALA A 135 2.72 -13.34 7.36
C ALA A 135 3.80 -12.53 6.62
N LEU A 136 3.78 -11.20 6.74
CA LEU A 136 4.82 -10.34 6.16
C LEU A 136 6.22 -10.67 6.70
N GLY A 137 6.35 -11.16 7.94
CA GLY A 137 7.64 -11.59 8.50
C GLY A 137 8.27 -12.76 7.74
N ALA A 138 7.45 -13.65 7.16
CA ALA A 138 7.94 -14.72 6.30
C ALA A 138 8.54 -14.18 4.99
N LEU A 139 7.91 -13.18 4.36
CA LEU A 139 8.46 -12.53 3.16
C LEU A 139 9.77 -11.81 3.44
N VAL A 140 9.87 -11.14 4.59
CA VAL A 140 11.11 -10.45 4.99
C VAL A 140 12.27 -11.43 5.12
N ARG A 141 12.04 -12.60 5.71
CA ARG A 141 13.07 -13.65 5.87
C ARG A 141 13.50 -14.29 4.55
N ASP A 142 12.61 -14.37 3.57
CA ASP A 142 12.91 -14.95 2.26
C ASP A 142 13.62 -13.95 1.32
N ALA A 143 13.66 -12.67 1.67
CA ALA A 143 14.23 -11.62 0.83
C ALA A 143 15.76 -11.54 0.96
N ARG A 144 16.44 -11.23 -0.15
CA ARG A 144 17.88 -10.95 -0.16
C ARG A 144 18.21 -9.64 0.59
N ARG A 145 17.30 -8.67 0.49
CA ARG A 145 17.40 -7.33 1.08
C ARG A 145 16.02 -6.75 1.25
N LEU A 146 15.80 -6.06 2.36
CA LEU A 146 14.60 -5.28 2.62
C LEU A 146 14.85 -3.80 2.29
N VAL A 147 13.99 -3.22 1.47
CA VAL A 147 13.97 -1.78 1.17
C VAL A 147 12.67 -1.18 1.68
N LEU A 148 12.78 -0.15 2.51
CA LEU A 148 11.67 0.54 3.14
C LEU A 148 11.54 1.93 2.50
N ILE A 149 10.39 2.23 1.90
CA ILE A 149 10.11 3.53 1.28
C ILE A 149 8.97 4.19 2.05
N GLY A 150 9.24 5.29 2.74
CA GLY A 150 8.21 6.01 3.50
C GLY A 150 8.78 7.14 4.35
N CYS A 151 7.93 7.79 5.15
CA CYS A 151 8.32 8.94 5.97
C CYS A 151 8.78 8.59 7.40
N ARG A 152 8.72 7.31 7.78
CA ARG A 152 9.12 6.83 9.11
C ARG A 152 10.45 6.11 9.03
N ASP A 153 11.35 6.45 9.93
CA ASP A 153 12.60 5.70 10.11
C ASP A 153 12.36 4.51 11.04
N VAL A 154 12.16 3.35 10.43
CA VAL A 154 11.89 2.09 11.14
C VAL A 154 12.93 1.02 10.82
N ALA A 155 13.98 1.35 10.07
CA ALA A 155 15.00 0.38 9.66
C ALA A 155 15.74 -0.24 10.86
N GLY A 156 16.01 0.54 11.91
CA GLY A 156 16.62 0.03 13.14
C GLY A 156 15.77 -1.06 13.82
N GLN A 157 14.44 -0.95 13.77
CA GLN A 157 13.55 -1.96 14.32
C GLN A 157 13.59 -3.26 13.51
N PHE A 158 13.61 -3.16 12.17
CA PHE A 158 13.76 -4.34 11.31
C PHE A 158 15.12 -5.00 11.50
N ALA A 159 16.21 -4.22 11.55
CA ALA A 159 17.55 -4.74 11.78
C ALA A 159 17.73 -5.41 13.15
N ALA A 160 16.94 -5.03 14.15
CA ALA A 160 16.97 -5.66 15.47
C ALA A 160 16.28 -7.04 15.51
N HIS A 161 15.43 -7.35 14.53
CA HIS A 161 14.55 -8.53 14.56
C HIS A 161 14.77 -9.52 13.42
N PHE A 162 15.46 -9.12 12.37
CA PHE A 162 15.72 -9.95 11.20
C PHE A 162 17.21 -9.90 10.86
N ASP A 163 17.74 -10.98 10.29
CA ASP A 163 19.15 -11.12 9.91
C ASP A 163 19.33 -10.97 8.39
N MET A 164 19.29 -9.72 7.92
CA MET A 164 19.32 -9.35 6.51
C MET A 164 19.76 -7.88 6.33
N PRO A 165 20.14 -7.46 5.12
CA PRO A 165 20.35 -6.04 4.83
C PRO A 165 19.01 -5.27 4.79
N VAL A 166 18.90 -4.18 5.57
CA VAL A 166 17.75 -3.26 5.54
C VAL A 166 18.20 -1.89 5.09
N VAL A 167 17.48 -1.30 4.14
CA VAL A 167 17.74 0.04 3.62
C VAL A 167 16.47 0.88 3.76
N GLN A 168 16.59 2.04 4.43
CA GLN A 168 15.52 3.02 4.50
C GLN A 168 15.73 4.12 3.45
N TRP A 169 14.73 4.34 2.60
CA TRP A 169 14.64 5.50 1.73
C TRP A 169 13.54 6.43 2.24
N LEU A 170 13.97 7.44 2.98
CA LEU A 170 13.05 8.44 3.54
C LEU A 170 12.55 9.41 2.47
N LEU A 171 11.30 9.81 2.63
CA LEU A 171 10.62 10.87 1.89
C LEU A 171 9.76 11.68 2.85
N ARG A 172 9.34 12.88 2.42
CA ARG A 172 8.40 13.68 3.19
C ARG A 172 7.02 13.03 3.20
N GLY A 173 6.45 12.86 4.39
CA GLY A 173 5.10 12.37 4.60
C GLY A 173 4.03 13.42 4.36
N GLU A 174 2.79 13.07 4.71
CA GLU A 174 1.63 13.98 4.70
C GLU A 174 1.92 15.25 5.53
N ALA A 175 1.25 16.36 5.20
CA ALA A 175 1.53 17.68 5.78
C ALA A 175 1.48 17.70 7.31
N ARG A 176 0.52 16.98 7.92
CA ARG A 176 0.38 16.86 9.38
C ARG A 176 1.46 15.97 10.01
N PHE A 177 2.04 15.05 9.24
CA PHE A 177 3.02 14.10 9.72
C PHE A 177 4.22 13.97 8.74
N PRO A 178 4.99 15.05 8.54
CA PRO A 178 5.97 15.14 7.45
C PRO A 178 7.16 14.18 7.60
N GLY A 179 7.40 13.62 8.78
CA GLY A 179 8.61 12.84 9.04
C GLY A 179 9.84 13.74 9.17
N SER A 180 11.01 13.21 8.86
CA SER A 180 12.31 13.91 9.03
C SER A 180 12.88 14.52 7.74
N VAL A 181 12.18 14.38 6.61
CA VAL A 181 12.63 14.90 5.30
C VAL A 181 11.86 16.15 4.95
N ASP A 182 12.56 17.26 4.76
CA ASP A 182 11.94 18.55 4.41
C ASP A 182 11.60 18.68 2.91
N GLU A 183 12.36 18.00 2.06
CA GLU A 183 12.19 18.07 0.61
C GLU A 183 10.75 17.69 0.21
N PRO A 184 10.05 18.52 -0.58
CA PRO A 184 8.70 18.22 -1.04
C PRO A 184 8.60 16.85 -1.72
N HIS A 185 7.57 16.08 -1.33
CA HIS A 185 7.34 14.76 -1.90
C HIS A 185 7.07 14.85 -3.41
N TRP A 186 6.34 15.87 -3.87
CA TRP A 186 6.18 16.18 -5.29
C TRP A 186 6.78 17.55 -5.64
N PRO A 187 7.37 17.75 -6.83
CA PRO A 187 7.77 16.73 -7.81
C PRO A 187 9.15 16.14 -7.50
N THR A 188 9.98 16.84 -6.72
CA THR A 188 11.40 16.55 -6.54
C THR A 188 11.65 15.23 -5.81
N GLY A 189 11.02 15.03 -4.65
CA GLY A 189 11.17 13.79 -3.89
C GLY A 189 10.67 12.56 -4.65
N TYR A 190 9.63 12.73 -5.45
CA TYR A 190 9.10 11.72 -6.35
C TYR A 190 10.11 11.33 -7.42
N ALA A 191 10.66 12.31 -8.15
CA ALA A 191 11.65 12.06 -9.19
C ALA A 191 12.90 11.37 -8.62
N ARG A 192 13.41 11.84 -7.48
CA ARG A 192 14.54 11.23 -6.79
C ARG A 192 14.24 9.78 -6.37
N MET A 193 13.06 9.52 -5.83
CA MET A 193 12.67 8.17 -5.41
C MET A 193 12.57 7.22 -6.61
N MET A 194 11.93 7.66 -7.70
CA MET A 194 11.86 6.89 -8.94
C MET A 194 13.26 6.58 -9.49
N ALA A 195 14.21 7.51 -9.40
CA ALA A 195 15.59 7.26 -9.79
C ALA A 195 16.29 6.22 -8.89
N ARG A 196 16.03 6.22 -7.57
CA ARG A 196 16.58 5.18 -6.66
C ARG A 196 16.00 3.80 -6.96
N ILE A 197 14.72 3.73 -7.30
CA ILE A 197 14.02 2.49 -7.67
C ILE A 197 14.68 1.78 -8.85
N GLU A 198 15.36 2.50 -9.75
CA GLU A 198 16.13 1.93 -10.85
C GLU A 198 17.23 0.95 -10.39
N GLY A 199 17.75 1.11 -9.16
CA GLY A 199 18.77 0.24 -8.57
C GLY A 199 18.23 -0.97 -7.82
N LEU A 200 16.91 -1.21 -7.86
CA LEU A 200 16.29 -2.41 -7.32
C LEU A 200 16.42 -3.59 -8.30
N GLY A 201 16.28 -4.81 -7.78
CA GLY A 201 16.39 -6.01 -8.59
C GLY A 201 15.75 -7.26 -7.99
N PRO A 202 15.87 -8.41 -8.68
CA PRO A 202 15.46 -9.71 -8.17
C PRO A 202 15.91 -9.99 -6.73
N GLY A 203 14.99 -10.55 -5.94
CA GLY A 203 15.19 -10.89 -4.53
C GLY A 203 15.12 -9.71 -3.56
N ASP A 204 14.98 -8.47 -4.03
CA ASP A 204 14.64 -7.35 -3.15
C ASP A 204 13.15 -7.43 -2.75
N LEU A 205 12.86 -7.25 -1.46
CA LEU A 205 11.53 -6.96 -0.95
C LEU A 205 11.42 -5.46 -0.66
N VAL A 206 10.38 -4.82 -1.19
CA VAL A 206 10.15 -3.37 -1.06
C VAL A 206 8.82 -3.13 -0.35
N LEU A 207 8.87 -2.47 0.79
CA LEU A 207 7.66 -2.08 1.54
C LEU A 207 7.47 -0.57 1.40
N VAL A 208 6.28 -0.17 0.96
CA VAL A 208 6.00 1.23 0.59
C VAL A 208 4.89 1.82 1.46
N GLY A 209 5.20 2.86 2.21
CA GLY A 209 4.26 3.71 2.96
C GLY A 209 4.37 5.17 2.49
N ALA A 210 3.78 5.48 1.33
CA ALA A 210 3.99 6.77 0.65
C ALA A 210 2.73 7.34 -0.03
N GLY A 211 1.56 7.08 0.54
CA GLY A 211 0.27 7.61 0.06
C GLY A 211 0.00 7.31 -1.42
N VAL A 212 -0.59 8.28 -2.12
CA VAL A 212 -0.99 8.16 -3.53
C VAL A 212 0.21 7.93 -4.46
N LEU A 213 1.35 8.57 -4.19
CA LEU A 213 2.55 8.42 -5.01
C LEU A 213 3.23 7.06 -4.82
N GLY A 214 3.00 6.43 -3.66
CA GLY A 214 3.52 5.09 -3.34
C GLY A 214 3.10 4.02 -4.34
N LYS A 215 1.96 4.16 -5.00
CA LYS A 215 1.47 3.19 -5.99
C LYS A 215 2.43 3.10 -7.19
N ALA A 216 2.92 4.25 -7.65
CA ALA A 216 3.92 4.30 -8.71
C ALA A 216 5.27 3.71 -8.27
N TYR A 217 5.63 3.84 -6.98
CA TYR A 217 6.85 3.21 -6.44
C TYR A 217 6.75 1.69 -6.43
N VAL A 218 5.60 1.14 -6.00
CA VAL A 218 5.35 -0.29 -6.03
C VAL A 218 5.46 -0.84 -7.45
N ALA A 219 4.76 -0.24 -8.41
CA ALA A 219 4.83 -0.68 -9.81
C ALA A 219 6.24 -0.51 -10.39
N GLY A 220 6.92 0.60 -10.06
CA GLY A 220 8.30 0.85 -10.46
C GLY A 220 9.27 -0.22 -9.98
N ALA A 221 9.19 -0.60 -8.71
CA ALA A 221 10.00 -1.64 -8.11
C ALA A 221 9.71 -3.02 -8.73
N ALA A 222 8.44 -3.36 -8.93
CA ALA A 222 8.06 -4.63 -9.55
C ALA A 222 8.60 -4.77 -10.98
N ARG A 223 8.60 -3.71 -11.80
CA ARG A 223 9.24 -3.73 -13.13
C ARG A 223 10.74 -4.01 -13.12
N ARG A 224 11.40 -3.80 -11.97
CA ARG A 224 12.82 -4.11 -11.77
C ARG A 224 13.07 -5.54 -11.29
N GLY A 225 12.01 -6.34 -11.12
CA GLY A 225 12.09 -7.72 -10.63
C GLY A 225 11.99 -7.85 -9.11
N ALA A 226 11.75 -6.74 -8.39
CA ALA A 226 11.55 -6.77 -6.95
C ALA A 226 10.11 -7.18 -6.59
N VAL A 227 9.92 -7.69 -5.38
CA VAL A 227 8.58 -7.87 -4.80
C VAL A 227 8.24 -6.62 -4.00
N ALA A 228 7.17 -5.92 -4.36
CA ALA A 228 6.82 -4.63 -3.81
C ALA A 228 5.39 -4.61 -3.26
N LEU A 229 5.23 -4.19 -2.01
CA LEU A 229 3.96 -4.17 -1.30
C LEU A 229 3.64 -2.76 -0.81
N ASP A 230 2.46 -2.27 -1.15
CA ASP A 230 1.90 -1.09 -0.50
C ASP A 230 1.49 -1.43 0.93
N MET A 231 2.19 -0.88 1.92
CA MET A 231 1.93 -1.04 3.35
C MET A 231 1.26 0.18 3.98
N GLY A 232 1.21 1.32 3.29
CA GLY A 232 0.52 2.53 3.75
C GLY A 232 0.81 2.90 5.21
N SER A 233 -0.25 3.14 5.97
CA SER A 233 -0.17 3.60 7.36
C SER A 233 0.35 2.56 8.36
N VAL A 234 0.62 1.30 7.95
CA VAL A 234 1.29 0.34 8.84
C VAL A 234 2.66 0.86 9.28
N PHE A 235 3.33 1.65 8.44
CA PHE A 235 4.56 2.37 8.81
C PHE A 235 4.37 3.28 10.03
N ASP A 236 3.21 3.93 10.16
CA ASP A 236 2.91 4.79 11.31
C ASP A 236 2.77 3.95 12.58
N GLY A 237 2.12 2.78 12.48
CA GLY A 237 2.02 1.81 13.58
C GLY A 237 3.39 1.34 14.08
N TRP A 238 4.28 0.95 13.16
CA TRP A 238 5.66 0.58 13.52
C TRP A 238 6.42 1.72 14.21
N ALA A 239 6.12 2.97 13.85
CA ALA A 239 6.72 4.15 14.47
C ALA A 239 6.00 4.62 15.75
N GLY A 240 4.92 3.94 16.18
CA GLY A 240 4.11 4.35 17.35
C GLY A 240 3.28 5.62 17.12
N ILE A 241 3.02 5.98 15.87
CA ILE A 241 2.26 7.19 15.49
C ILE A 241 0.81 6.83 15.16
N ILE A 242 -0.14 7.45 15.86
CA ILE A 242 -1.58 7.29 15.58
C ILE A 242 -1.99 8.28 14.49
N SER A 243 -1.76 7.92 13.23
CA SER A 243 -2.19 8.72 12.07
C SER A 243 -3.64 8.47 11.65
N ARG A 244 -4.20 7.33 12.06
CA ARG A 244 -5.57 6.88 11.74
C ARG A 244 -6.24 6.34 12.99
N GLU A 245 -6.97 7.22 13.69
CA GLU A 245 -7.68 6.87 14.92
C GLU A 245 -8.61 5.66 14.71
N GLY A 246 -8.55 4.69 15.62
CA GLY A 246 -9.32 3.45 15.54
C GLY A 246 -8.92 2.45 14.45
N ARG A 247 -7.85 2.71 13.67
CA ARG A 247 -7.30 1.76 12.67
C ARG A 247 -5.82 1.46 12.85
N ILE A 248 -5.05 2.44 13.34
CA ILE A 248 -3.66 2.27 13.77
C ILE A 248 -3.65 2.39 15.29
N GLY A 249 -3.13 1.38 15.96
CA GLY A 249 -2.93 1.35 17.41
C GLY A 249 -1.44 1.42 17.77
N THR A 250 -1.18 1.62 19.06
CA THR A 250 0.14 1.47 19.69
C THR A 250 0.34 0.07 20.30
N GLY A 251 -0.59 -0.85 20.02
CA GLY A 251 -0.55 -2.22 20.49
C GLY A 251 0.60 -3.02 19.88
N ALA A 252 0.95 -4.12 20.54
CA ALA A 252 2.07 -4.98 20.13
C ALA A 252 1.90 -5.49 18.69
N GLU A 253 0.66 -5.72 18.24
CA GLU A 253 0.32 -6.21 16.91
C GLU A 253 0.71 -5.24 15.78
N PHE A 254 0.99 -3.98 16.08
CA PHE A 254 1.48 -2.97 15.14
C PHE A 254 3.01 -2.78 15.23
N SER A 255 3.72 -3.63 15.98
CA SER A 255 5.18 -3.56 16.10
C SER A 255 5.90 -4.46 15.09
N VAL A 256 7.16 -4.13 14.82
CA VAL A 256 8.06 -5.01 14.04
C VAL A 256 8.40 -6.29 14.84
N ALA A 257 8.39 -6.23 16.18
CA ALA A 257 8.58 -7.40 17.02
C ALA A 257 7.49 -8.47 16.81
N HIS A 258 6.22 -8.05 16.74
CA HIS A 258 5.09 -8.95 16.43
C HIS A 258 5.22 -9.57 15.05
N LEU A 259 5.59 -8.76 14.05
CA LEU A 259 5.87 -9.24 12.71
C LEU A 259 6.93 -10.35 12.71
N ALA A 260 8.02 -10.16 13.45
CA ALA A 260 9.13 -11.10 13.51
C ALA A 260 8.77 -12.44 14.17
N GLN A 261 7.83 -12.42 15.12
CA GLN A 261 7.28 -13.62 15.77
C GLN A 261 6.36 -14.44 14.84
N GLY A 262 5.99 -13.91 13.67
CA GLY A 262 5.15 -14.59 12.70
C GLY A 262 5.67 -16.00 12.35
N GLY A 263 4.81 -17.00 12.54
CA GLY A 263 5.09 -18.39 12.22
C GLY A 263 4.89 -18.74 10.73
N PRO A 264 4.77 -20.02 10.38
CA PRO A 264 4.41 -20.44 9.02
C PRO A 264 3.10 -19.79 8.55
N VAL A 265 3.02 -19.54 7.24
CA VAL A 265 1.84 -18.97 6.58
C VAL A 265 0.87 -20.11 6.29
N ASP A 266 0.02 -20.43 7.27
CA ASP A 266 -0.83 -21.63 7.30
C ASP A 266 -2.26 -21.35 7.82
N GLU A 267 -3.07 -22.39 8.01
CA GLU A 267 -4.45 -22.26 8.51
C GLU A 267 -4.51 -21.72 9.94
N ALA A 268 -3.55 -22.05 10.81
CA ALA A 268 -3.49 -21.53 12.17
C ALA A 268 -3.25 -20.02 12.18
N MET A 269 -2.46 -19.52 11.23
CA MET A 269 -2.28 -18.09 10.99
C MET A 269 -3.59 -17.41 10.55
N GLN A 270 -4.38 -18.05 9.68
CA GLN A 270 -5.70 -17.54 9.33
C GLN A 270 -6.68 -17.50 10.52
N GLU A 271 -6.63 -18.49 11.41
CA GLU A 271 -7.49 -18.51 12.60
C GLU A 271 -7.17 -17.37 13.57
N ARG A 272 -5.87 -17.10 13.81
CA ARG A 272 -5.43 -15.93 14.59
C ARG A 272 -5.92 -14.63 13.97
N LEU A 273 -5.82 -14.51 12.64
CA LEU A 273 -6.29 -13.32 11.92
C LEU A 273 -7.82 -13.16 12.00
N ARG A 274 -8.59 -14.25 11.88
CA ARG A 274 -10.06 -14.24 12.09
C ARG A 274 -10.43 -13.76 13.49
N ALA A 275 -9.75 -14.27 14.52
CA ALA A 275 -9.98 -13.87 15.89
C ALA A 275 -9.69 -12.37 16.11
N TYR A 276 -8.60 -11.86 15.52
CA TYR A 276 -8.29 -10.43 15.56
C TYR A 276 -9.38 -9.62 14.84
N LEU A 277 -9.78 -10.04 13.64
CA LEU A 277 -10.75 -9.31 12.82
C LEU A 277 -12.14 -9.24 13.44
N ALA A 278 -12.58 -10.28 14.16
CA ALA A 278 -13.85 -10.28 14.89
C ALA A 278 -13.96 -9.16 15.93
N GLY A 279 -12.83 -8.64 16.42
CA GLY A 279 -12.77 -7.50 17.35
C GLY A 279 -12.57 -6.13 16.68
N THR A 280 -12.50 -6.06 15.34
CA THR A 280 -12.19 -4.83 14.60
C THR A 280 -13.34 -4.37 13.72
N ASN A 281 -13.31 -3.09 13.32
CA ASN A 281 -14.18 -2.55 12.27
C ASN A 281 -13.81 -3.05 10.84
N ILE A 282 -12.95 -4.07 10.73
CA ILE A 282 -12.50 -4.67 9.46
C ILE A 282 -13.07 -6.09 9.27
N ALA A 283 -14.02 -6.51 10.11
CA ALA A 283 -14.56 -7.88 10.23
C ALA A 283 -15.22 -8.48 8.97
N ASP A 284 -15.53 -7.69 7.93
CA ASP A 284 -16.18 -8.13 6.68
C ASP A 284 -15.19 -8.52 5.56
N GLY A 285 -13.90 -8.65 5.86
CA GLY A 285 -12.87 -9.00 4.89
C GLY A 285 -12.85 -10.48 4.47
N VAL A 286 -12.43 -10.75 3.23
CA VAL A 286 -12.08 -12.10 2.77
C VAL A 286 -10.65 -12.40 3.24
N ILE A 287 -10.50 -13.36 4.16
CA ILE A 287 -9.23 -13.75 4.81
C ILE A 287 -8.59 -14.94 4.09
#